data_AF-A0AAT9LZI7-F1
#
_entry.id   AF-A0AAT9LZI7-F1
#
_cell.length_a   1.000
_cell.length_b   1.000
_cell.length_c   1.000
_cell.angle_alpha   90.00
_cell.angle_beta   90.00
_cell.angle_gamma   90.00
#
_symmetry.space_group_name_H-M   'P 1'
#
loop_
_entity.id
_entity.type
_entity.pdbx_description
1 polymer ?
#
loop_
_entity_poly.entity_id
_entity_poly.type
_entity_poly.pdbx_seq_one_letter_code
_entity_poly.pdbx_strand_id
1 'polypeptide(L)'
;MTAVPYLGDGLDLSLFDVTALAASQVAAATVPVSIAHTGAAPNVPGLTVTGSDATTESGYLGQDGADQFGAALTSQYLVDKGKPGKPALFGGAARISRKGAAAAPKANPNFVMRTVTIAGNDTNGRPNTGALVAMINVDDLARYAAASEMFQGTAKFSVPDGNYLALAVYTDTDANGVVTAEHDVFDTQLSISTDQTVQLDAKQATSKLAFSTPKPALNSGGSFWVERGDANGRVEYVQLGFLPGTPVWVSPQLKPVTVGTLSTHWPAASSGSTQP
;
A
#
# COMPACT_ATOMS: atom_id res chain seq x y z
N MET A 1 -16.31 -3.93 1.22
CA MET A 1 -15.55 -4.98 1.92
C MET A 1 -14.09 -4.83 1.50
N THR A 2 -13.17 -4.55 2.42
CA THR A 2 -11.76 -4.33 2.08
C THR A 2 -10.91 -5.38 2.79
N ALA A 3 -10.36 -6.33 2.02
CA ALA A 3 -9.45 -7.38 2.50
C ALA A 3 -7.96 -7.01 2.31
N VAL A 4 -7.70 -5.95 1.54
CA VAL A 4 -6.35 -5.50 1.12
C VAL A 4 -5.31 -5.49 2.25
N PRO A 5 -5.56 -4.94 3.45
CA PRO A 5 -4.53 -4.88 4.49
C PRO A 5 -4.15 -6.24 5.09
N TYR A 6 -4.88 -7.31 4.80
CA TYR A 6 -4.62 -8.66 5.32
C TYR A 6 -3.98 -9.59 4.28
N LEU A 7 -3.94 -9.20 3.00
CA LEU A 7 -3.40 -10.03 1.94
C LEU A 7 -1.89 -10.26 2.14
N GLY A 8 -1.45 -11.52 2.02
CA GLY A 8 -0.05 -11.93 2.17
C GLY A 8 0.44 -12.08 3.61
N ASP A 9 -0.15 -11.33 4.55
CA ASP A 9 0.24 -11.31 5.97
C ASP A 9 -0.71 -12.10 6.90
N GLY A 10 -1.95 -12.36 6.48
CA GLY A 10 -2.91 -13.21 7.20
C GLY A 10 -3.88 -13.97 6.28
N LEU A 11 -4.25 -13.38 5.14
CA LEU A 11 -4.98 -14.03 4.05
C LEU A 11 -4.01 -14.40 2.92
N ASP A 12 -3.91 -15.67 2.60
CA ASP A 12 -3.10 -16.14 1.49
C ASP A 12 -3.77 -15.84 0.14
N LEU A 13 -2.97 -15.43 -0.85
CA LEU A 13 -3.46 -15.12 -2.20
C LEU A 13 -4.11 -16.33 -2.89
N SER A 14 -3.78 -17.56 -2.48
CA SER A 14 -4.43 -18.78 -2.96
C SER A 14 -5.94 -18.84 -2.70
N LEU A 15 -6.47 -18.04 -1.78
CA LEU A 15 -7.91 -17.88 -1.57
C LEU A 15 -8.62 -17.18 -2.74
N PHE A 16 -7.85 -16.47 -3.57
CA PHE A 16 -8.35 -15.69 -4.71
C PHE A 16 -7.95 -16.30 -6.05
N ASP A 17 -7.29 -17.46 -6.05
CA ASP A 17 -6.96 -18.20 -7.26
C ASP A 17 -8.18 -19.00 -7.75
N VAL A 18 -9.03 -18.31 -8.52
CA VAL A 18 -10.26 -18.87 -9.08
C VAL A 18 -9.97 -20.00 -10.08
N THR A 19 -8.83 -19.95 -10.77
CA THR A 19 -8.42 -20.99 -11.72
C THR A 19 -8.09 -22.28 -10.99
N ALA A 20 -7.33 -22.20 -9.90
CA ALA A 20 -6.99 -23.37 -9.11
C ALA A 20 -8.19 -23.90 -8.31
N LEU A 21 -9.13 -23.03 -7.90
CA LEU A 21 -10.40 -23.45 -7.30
C LEU A 21 -11.26 -24.23 -8.32
N ALA A 22 -11.40 -23.73 -9.55
CA ALA A 22 -12.11 -24.41 -10.62
C ALA A 22 -11.46 -25.77 -11.00
N ALA A 23 -10.12 -25.83 -11.00
CA ALA A 23 -9.38 -27.06 -11.28
C ALA A 23 -9.51 -28.13 -10.18
N SER A 24 -9.79 -27.71 -8.93
CA SER A 24 -9.87 -28.62 -7.78
C SER A 24 -11.15 -29.46 -7.70
N GLN A 25 -12.11 -29.27 -8.64
CA GLN A 25 -13.41 -29.97 -8.71
C GLN A 25 -14.19 -29.99 -7.38
N VAL A 26 -13.92 -29.04 -6.49
CA VAL A 26 -14.62 -28.91 -5.22
C VAL A 26 -16.07 -28.54 -5.53
N ALA A 27 -17.02 -29.13 -4.79
CA ALA A 27 -18.44 -28.84 -4.94
C ALA A 27 -18.64 -27.32 -4.99
N ALA A 28 -19.37 -26.83 -6.01
CA ALA A 28 -19.46 -25.41 -6.38
C ALA A 28 -19.99 -24.46 -5.28
N ALA A 29 -20.32 -24.98 -4.10
CA ALA A 29 -20.89 -24.25 -2.97
C ALA A 29 -19.94 -24.13 -1.75
N THR A 30 -18.71 -24.65 -1.81
CA THR A 30 -17.78 -24.60 -0.67
C THR A 30 -16.36 -24.21 -1.07
N VAL A 31 -15.74 -23.31 -0.30
CA VAL A 31 -14.31 -22.95 -0.44
C VAL A 31 -13.53 -23.68 0.66
N PRO A 32 -12.67 -24.66 0.31
CA PRO A 32 -11.92 -25.41 1.29
C PRO A 32 -10.69 -24.61 1.75
N VAL A 33 -10.53 -24.48 3.05
CA VAL A 33 -9.49 -23.64 3.66
C VAL A 33 -8.66 -24.40 4.69
N SER A 34 -7.46 -23.91 4.92
CA SER A 34 -6.53 -24.35 5.95
C SER A 34 -6.01 -23.12 6.71
N ILE A 35 -6.02 -23.20 8.03
CA ILE A 35 -5.68 -22.12 8.94
C ILE A 35 -4.47 -22.55 9.76
N ALA A 36 -3.33 -21.91 9.52
CA ALA A 36 -2.17 -22.06 10.39
C ALA A 36 -2.33 -21.16 11.63
N HIS A 37 -1.97 -21.67 12.79
CA HIS A 37 -2.00 -20.94 14.05
C HIS A 37 -0.85 -21.32 14.97
N THR A 38 -0.49 -20.39 15.85
CA THR A 38 0.48 -20.61 16.94
C THR A 38 -0.26 -20.55 18.27
N GLY A 39 -0.31 -21.68 18.98
CA GLY A 39 -1.08 -21.80 20.22
C GLY A 39 -2.54 -22.18 19.97
N ALA A 40 -3.47 -21.60 20.74
CA ALA A 40 -4.89 -21.94 20.64
C ALA A 40 -5.44 -21.67 19.23
N ALA A 41 -6.30 -22.57 18.76
CA ALA A 41 -6.96 -22.43 17.47
C ALA A 41 -7.80 -21.13 17.42
N PRO A 42 -7.64 -20.29 16.38
CA PRO A 42 -8.37 -19.04 16.25
C PRO A 42 -9.83 -19.33 15.88
N ASN A 43 -10.75 -18.58 16.48
CA ASN A 43 -12.15 -18.65 16.07
C ASN A 43 -12.34 -17.87 14.76
N VAL A 44 -12.41 -18.58 13.62
CA VAL A 44 -12.66 -17.98 12.31
C VAL A 44 -14.17 -17.99 12.01
N PRO A 45 -14.82 -16.81 11.93
CA PRO A 45 -16.26 -16.75 11.69
C PRO A 45 -16.69 -17.38 10.37
N GLY A 46 -17.75 -18.18 10.39
CA GLY A 46 -18.32 -18.83 9.20
C GLY A 46 -17.58 -20.09 8.73
N LEU A 47 -16.48 -20.47 9.39
CA LEU A 47 -15.74 -21.69 9.09
C LEU A 47 -16.43 -22.94 9.65
N THR A 48 -16.67 -23.93 8.79
CA THR A 48 -16.95 -25.29 9.22
C THR A 48 -15.63 -26.06 9.31
N VAL A 49 -15.18 -26.34 10.53
CA VAL A 49 -13.97 -27.14 10.79
C VAL A 49 -14.25 -28.61 10.49
N THR A 50 -13.35 -29.23 9.73
CA THR A 50 -13.41 -30.65 9.33
C THR A 50 -12.25 -31.48 9.87
N GLY A 51 -11.22 -30.82 10.40
CA GLY A 51 -10.11 -31.46 11.07
C GLY A 51 -9.17 -30.41 11.65
N SER A 52 -8.60 -30.69 12.81
CA SER A 52 -7.62 -29.82 13.46
C SER A 52 -6.46 -30.66 13.96
N ASP A 53 -5.25 -30.10 13.88
CA ASP A 53 -4.05 -30.60 14.53
C ASP A 53 -3.46 -29.52 15.45
N ALA A 54 -2.25 -29.75 15.97
CA ALA A 54 -1.62 -28.85 16.94
C ALA A 54 -1.28 -27.45 16.38
N THR A 55 -1.25 -27.29 15.05
CA THR A 55 -0.76 -26.07 14.36
C THR A 55 -1.65 -25.62 13.21
N THR A 56 -2.59 -26.46 12.80
CA THR A 56 -3.41 -26.25 11.61
C THR A 56 -4.85 -26.69 11.84
N GLU A 57 -5.80 -25.85 11.46
CA GLU A 57 -7.19 -26.25 11.25
C GLU A 57 -7.50 -26.35 9.76
N SER A 58 -8.34 -27.30 9.37
CA SER A 58 -8.81 -27.50 8.01
C SER A 58 -10.33 -27.52 8.00
N GLY A 59 -10.93 -26.81 7.06
CA GLY A 59 -12.37 -26.69 6.99
C GLY A 59 -12.83 -26.19 5.64
N TYR A 60 -14.07 -25.70 5.61
CA TYR A 60 -14.61 -25.04 4.44
C TYR A 60 -15.51 -23.87 4.84
N LEU A 61 -15.58 -22.88 3.96
CA LEU A 61 -16.58 -21.83 3.97
C LEU A 61 -17.69 -22.24 3.00
N GLY A 62 -18.89 -22.49 3.52
CA GLY A 62 -20.10 -22.55 2.69
C GLY A 62 -20.56 -21.13 2.32
N GLN A 63 -21.66 -21.01 1.57
CA GLN A 63 -22.19 -19.71 1.14
C GLN A 63 -22.50 -18.78 2.34
N ASP A 64 -23.32 -19.23 3.29
CA ASP A 64 -23.65 -18.46 4.50
C ASP A 64 -22.41 -18.18 5.38
N GLY A 65 -21.46 -19.12 5.39
CA GLY A 65 -20.20 -18.98 6.10
C GLY A 65 -19.29 -17.91 5.48
N ALA A 66 -19.27 -17.80 4.15
CA ALA A 66 -18.50 -16.79 3.44
C ALA A 66 -19.05 -15.37 3.71
N ASP A 67 -20.37 -15.21 3.84
CA ASP A 67 -20.99 -13.93 4.20
C ASP A 67 -20.62 -13.51 5.63
N GLN A 68 -20.66 -14.45 6.58
CA GLN A 68 -20.23 -14.21 7.96
C GLN A 68 -18.75 -13.86 8.04
N PHE A 69 -17.91 -14.59 7.31
CA PHE A 69 -16.49 -14.33 7.20
C PHE A 69 -16.23 -12.92 6.65
N GLY A 70 -16.95 -12.50 5.61
CA GLY A 70 -16.79 -11.19 5.00
C GLY A 70 -17.27 -10.02 5.86
N ALA A 71 -18.37 -10.22 6.60
CA ALA A 71 -18.82 -9.28 7.61
C ALA A 71 -17.77 -9.13 8.73
N ALA A 72 -17.25 -10.24 9.24
CA ALA A 72 -16.23 -10.24 10.28
C ALA A 72 -14.93 -9.57 9.82
N LEU A 73 -14.50 -9.79 8.58
CA LEU A 73 -13.33 -9.13 7.99
C LEU A 73 -13.53 -7.60 7.91
N THR A 74 -14.74 -7.16 7.56
CA THR A 74 -15.10 -5.74 7.52
C THR A 74 -15.08 -5.14 8.92
N SER A 75 -15.60 -5.83 9.93
CA SER A 75 -15.54 -5.39 11.33
C SER A 75 -14.09 -5.31 11.84
N GLN A 76 -13.27 -6.31 11.55
CA GLN A 76 -11.86 -6.33 11.93
C GLN A 76 -11.11 -5.15 11.27
N TYR A 77 -11.37 -4.88 9.99
CA TYR A 77 -10.78 -3.73 9.30
C TYR A 77 -11.11 -2.41 9.98
N LEU A 78 -12.35 -2.20 10.41
CA LEU A 78 -12.74 -0.99 11.13
C LEU A 78 -12.04 -0.86 12.49
N VAL A 79 -11.75 -1.99 13.16
CA VAL A 79 -11.03 -2.03 14.44
C VAL A 79 -9.54 -1.75 14.26
N ASP A 80 -8.94 -2.22 13.16
CA ASP A 80 -7.50 -2.10 12.91
C ASP A 80 -7.11 -0.81 12.19
N LYS A 81 -8.08 -0.16 11.51
CA LYS A 81 -7.87 1.12 10.83
C LYS A 81 -7.29 2.17 11.79
N GLY A 82 -6.12 2.72 11.43
CA GLY A 82 -5.46 3.78 12.18
C GLY A 82 -4.66 3.31 13.41
N LYS A 83 -4.51 1.99 13.62
CA LYS A 83 -3.64 1.45 14.68
C LYS A 83 -2.24 1.14 14.14
N PRO A 84 -1.18 1.39 14.92
CA PRO A 84 0.17 0.98 14.55
C PRO A 84 0.36 -0.55 14.68
N GLY A 85 1.18 -1.13 13.82
CA GLY A 85 1.55 -2.55 13.85
C GLY A 85 0.82 -3.40 12.80
N LYS A 86 1.17 -4.69 12.73
CA LYS A 86 0.52 -5.64 11.81
C LYS A 86 -0.87 -6.01 12.34
N PRO A 87 -1.93 -5.90 11.53
CA PRO A 87 -3.27 -6.26 11.97
C PRO A 87 -3.38 -7.77 12.21
N ALA A 88 -3.91 -8.17 13.35
CA ALA A 88 -4.04 -9.58 13.74
C ALA A 88 -5.41 -10.11 13.32
N LEU A 89 -5.44 -11.01 12.34
CA LEU A 89 -6.68 -11.57 11.83
C LEU A 89 -7.28 -12.56 12.86
N PHE A 90 -8.55 -12.35 13.24
CA PHE A 90 -9.36 -13.23 14.09
C PHE A 90 -8.66 -13.78 15.34
N GLY A 91 -8.08 -12.91 16.15
CA GLY A 91 -7.51 -13.30 17.45
C GLY A 91 -6.19 -14.08 17.36
N GLY A 92 -5.47 -13.99 16.23
CA GLY A 92 -4.13 -14.56 16.08
C GLY A 92 -4.01 -15.67 15.04
N ALA A 93 -4.94 -15.76 14.09
CA ALA A 93 -4.75 -16.63 12.93
C ALA A 93 -3.45 -16.22 12.22
N ALA A 94 -2.49 -17.15 12.15
CA ALA A 94 -1.19 -16.87 11.57
C ALA A 94 -1.27 -16.83 10.04
N ARG A 95 -2.16 -17.64 9.45
CA ARG A 95 -2.42 -17.63 8.00
C ARG A 95 -3.70 -18.40 7.66
N ILE A 96 -4.59 -17.84 6.85
CA ILE A 96 -5.72 -18.55 6.23
C ILE A 96 -5.39 -18.75 4.75
N SER A 97 -5.43 -19.99 4.29
CA SER A 97 -5.06 -20.38 2.92
C SER A 97 -6.06 -21.36 2.32
N ARG A 98 -6.01 -21.57 1.01
CA ARG A 98 -6.78 -22.64 0.38
C ARG A 98 -6.21 -24.00 0.80
N LYS A 99 -7.07 -24.96 1.13
CA LYS A 99 -6.62 -26.31 1.50
C LYS A 99 -5.82 -26.94 0.35
N GLY A 100 -4.61 -27.42 0.67
CA GLY A 100 -3.70 -28.01 -0.32
C GLY A 100 -2.96 -26.99 -1.21
N ALA A 101 -3.05 -25.69 -0.92
CA ALA A 101 -2.17 -24.71 -1.53
C ALA A 101 -0.71 -25.05 -1.19
N ALA A 102 0.15 -25.11 -2.19
CA ALA A 102 1.58 -25.18 -1.95
C ALA A 102 1.98 -23.92 -1.16
N ALA A 103 2.76 -24.09 -0.09
CA ALA A 103 3.31 -22.96 0.63
C ALA A 103 4.03 -22.06 -0.38
N ALA A 104 3.60 -20.80 -0.46
CA ALA A 104 4.32 -19.84 -1.27
C ALA A 104 5.80 -19.88 -0.84
N PRO A 105 6.76 -19.93 -1.80
CA PRO A 105 8.17 -19.88 -1.46
C PRO A 105 8.38 -18.72 -0.50
N LYS A 106 8.81 -19.01 0.74
CA LYS A 106 9.18 -17.96 1.66
C LYS A 106 10.34 -17.24 1.02
N ALA A 107 10.14 -15.99 0.61
CA ALA A 107 11.22 -15.14 0.19
C ALA A 107 12.22 -15.11 1.36
N ASN A 108 13.40 -15.67 1.14
CA ASN A 108 14.54 -15.54 2.03
C ASN A 108 15.43 -14.46 1.38
N PRO A 109 15.12 -13.17 1.55
CA PRO A 109 16.01 -12.13 1.08
C PRO A 109 17.32 -12.27 1.86
N ASN A 110 18.37 -12.81 1.23
CA ASN A 110 19.74 -12.81 1.76
C ASN A 110 20.37 -11.41 1.71
N PHE A 111 19.55 -10.36 1.73
CA PHE A 111 19.99 -8.99 1.72
C PHE A 111 20.09 -8.48 3.16
N VAL A 112 21.16 -7.75 3.45
CA VAL A 112 21.22 -7.00 4.71
C VAL A 112 20.09 -5.98 4.67
N MET A 113 19.16 -6.11 5.61
CA MET A 113 18.03 -5.19 5.74
C MET A 113 18.45 -4.02 6.64
N ARG A 114 18.14 -2.80 6.19
CA ARG A 114 18.36 -1.55 6.92
C ARG A 114 17.06 -0.99 7.40
N THR A 115 17.10 -0.46 8.62
CA THR A 115 15.99 0.32 9.16
C THR A 115 16.11 1.74 8.65
N VAL A 116 15.17 2.15 7.82
CA VAL A 116 15.03 3.53 7.37
C VAL A 116 13.84 4.15 8.08
N THR A 117 14.08 5.26 8.77
CA THR A 117 13.02 6.09 9.34
C THR A 117 12.82 7.30 8.45
N ILE A 118 11.68 7.40 7.77
CA ILE A 118 11.27 8.64 7.14
C ILE A 118 10.60 9.48 8.22
N ALA A 119 11.13 10.68 8.46
CA ALA A 119 10.56 11.62 9.39
C ALA A 119 10.10 12.88 8.65
N GLY A 120 9.00 13.47 9.12
CA GLY A 120 8.35 14.56 8.41
C GLY A 120 7.34 15.32 9.23
N ASN A 121 7.35 16.63 9.02
CA ASN A 121 6.41 17.57 9.61
C ASN A 121 5.42 18.08 8.57
N ASP A 122 4.24 18.48 9.05
CA ASP A 122 3.23 19.19 8.26
C ASP A 122 3.71 20.60 7.86
N THR A 123 2.87 21.31 7.08
CA THR A 123 3.12 22.69 6.65
C THR A 123 3.22 23.69 7.81
N ASN A 124 2.74 23.34 9.00
CA ASN A 124 2.84 24.14 10.22
C ASN A 124 4.08 23.77 11.06
N GLY A 125 4.86 22.76 10.65
CA GLY A 125 6.04 22.28 11.38
C GLY A 125 5.72 21.35 12.54
N ARG A 126 4.52 20.74 12.58
CA ARG A 126 4.14 19.74 13.58
C ARG A 126 4.41 18.34 13.03
N PRO A 127 4.78 17.36 13.88
CA PRO A 127 4.91 15.97 13.45
C PRO A 127 3.63 15.47 12.78
N ASN A 128 3.72 15.03 11.53
CA ASN A 128 2.54 14.67 10.75
C ASN A 128 1.98 13.29 11.15
N THR A 129 0.66 13.13 11.12
CA THR A 129 0.02 11.80 11.17
C THR A 129 -0.94 11.67 10.00
N GLY A 130 -0.80 10.60 9.22
CA GLY A 130 -1.65 10.27 8.08
C GLY A 130 -1.06 10.54 6.70
N ALA A 131 0.11 11.19 6.57
CA ALA A 131 0.79 11.31 5.28
C ALA A 131 1.19 9.92 4.76
N LEU A 132 0.93 9.67 3.48
CA LEU A 132 1.38 8.45 2.81
C LEU A 132 2.86 8.59 2.49
N VAL A 133 3.66 7.61 2.87
CA VAL A 133 5.08 7.53 2.54
C VAL A 133 5.32 6.27 1.71
N ALA A 134 5.91 6.41 0.52
CA ALA A 134 6.29 5.31 -0.34
C ALA A 134 7.80 5.23 -0.51
N MET A 135 8.34 4.01 -0.55
CA MET A 135 9.73 3.71 -0.87
C MET A 135 9.78 2.67 -1.99
N ILE A 136 10.49 3.00 -3.07
CA ILE A 136 10.60 2.16 -4.27
C ILE A 136 12.08 2.00 -4.61
N ASN A 137 12.56 0.76 -4.74
CA ASN A 137 13.95 0.50 -5.13
C ASN A 137 14.15 0.80 -6.61
N VAL A 138 15.19 1.57 -6.95
CA VAL A 138 15.48 2.00 -8.32
C VAL A 138 16.71 1.31 -8.91
N ASP A 139 17.33 0.38 -8.18
CA ASP A 139 18.31 -0.54 -8.73
C ASP A 139 17.60 -1.68 -9.48
N ASP A 140 16.51 -2.20 -8.91
CA ASP A 140 15.57 -3.15 -9.52
C ASP A 140 14.17 -2.92 -8.92
N LEU A 141 13.23 -2.49 -9.76
CA LEU A 141 11.86 -2.18 -9.33
C LEU A 141 11.10 -3.41 -8.80
N ALA A 142 11.49 -4.63 -9.20
CA ALA A 142 10.90 -5.86 -8.67
C ALA A 142 11.42 -6.23 -7.27
N ARG A 143 12.48 -5.57 -6.80
CA ARG A 143 13.17 -5.94 -5.55
C ARG A 143 12.46 -5.43 -4.31
N TYR A 144 11.93 -4.21 -4.35
CA TYR A 144 11.23 -3.63 -3.21
C TYR A 144 10.36 -2.43 -3.62
N ALA A 145 9.09 -2.48 -3.22
CA ALA A 145 8.20 -1.33 -3.16
C ALA A 145 7.29 -1.49 -1.94
N ALA A 146 7.17 -0.45 -1.12
CA ALA A 146 6.27 -0.45 0.01
C ALA A 146 5.75 0.96 0.27
N ALA A 147 4.55 1.04 0.84
CA ALA A 147 4.00 2.27 1.37
C ALA A 147 3.57 2.09 2.82
N SER A 148 3.63 3.16 3.60
CA SER A 148 3.21 3.21 4.99
C SER A 148 2.68 4.60 5.30
N GLU A 149 1.76 4.69 6.25
CA GLU A 149 1.29 5.98 6.76
C GLU A 149 2.22 6.48 7.86
N MET A 150 2.50 7.77 7.85
CA MET A 150 3.25 8.45 8.90
C MET A 150 2.42 8.50 10.19
N PHE A 151 3.06 8.20 11.32
CA PHE A 151 2.48 8.33 12.65
C PHE A 151 3.42 9.15 13.53
N GLN A 152 2.90 10.22 14.13
CA GLN A 152 3.66 11.16 14.97
C GLN A 152 4.99 11.62 14.32
N GLY A 153 4.92 11.93 13.03
CA GLY A 153 6.03 12.44 12.24
C GLY A 153 7.00 11.39 11.76
N THR A 154 6.69 10.09 11.86
CA THR A 154 7.59 9.02 11.42
C THR A 154 6.88 7.89 10.67
N ALA A 155 7.53 7.36 9.63
CA ALA A 155 7.22 6.10 8.97
C ALA A 155 8.50 5.24 8.91
N LYS A 156 8.42 3.95 9.22
CA LYS A 156 9.59 3.07 9.28
C LYS A 156 9.52 1.96 8.25
N PHE A 157 10.63 1.75 7.57
CA PHE A 157 10.80 0.73 6.55
C PHE A 157 12.00 -0.15 6.87
N SER A 158 11.86 -1.44 6.58
CA SER A 158 12.99 -2.37 6.52
C SER A 158 13.25 -2.64 5.06
N VAL A 159 14.38 -2.16 4.54
CA VAL A 159 14.71 -2.19 3.10
C VAL A 159 16.09 -2.81 2.87
N PRO A 160 16.34 -3.51 1.75
CA PRO A 160 17.69 -3.90 1.36
C PRO A 160 18.63 -2.70 1.17
N ASP A 161 19.94 -2.93 1.22
CA ASP A 161 20.92 -1.96 0.69
C ASP A 161 20.62 -1.68 -0.81
N GLY A 162 20.66 -0.41 -1.18
CA GLY A 162 20.38 0.05 -2.55
C GLY A 162 20.00 1.52 -2.67
N ASN A 163 19.58 1.91 -3.88
CA ASN A 163 19.05 3.23 -4.19
C ASN A 163 17.53 3.21 -4.28
N TYR A 164 16.91 4.29 -3.81
CA TYR A 164 15.47 4.39 -3.66
C TYR A 164 14.94 5.73 -4.18
N LEU A 165 13.73 5.68 -4.70
CA LEU A 165 12.80 6.80 -4.72
C LEU A 165 12.02 6.76 -3.40
N ALA A 166 12.05 7.85 -2.64
CA ALA A 166 11.17 8.06 -1.51
C ALA A 166 10.20 9.21 -1.82
N LEU A 167 8.93 9.04 -1.45
CA LEU A 167 7.86 10.00 -1.67
C LEU A 167 7.04 10.10 -0.39
N ALA A 168 6.77 11.32 0.07
CA ALA A 168 5.81 11.62 1.12
C ALA A 168 4.71 12.54 0.56
N VAL A 169 3.45 12.12 0.69
CA VAL A 169 2.26 12.86 0.25
C VAL A 169 1.53 13.37 1.48
N TYR A 170 1.50 14.70 1.64
CA TYR A 170 0.83 15.38 2.75
C TYR A 170 -0.46 16.02 2.25
N THR A 171 -1.51 15.96 3.06
CA THR A 171 -2.76 16.70 2.80
C THR A 171 -3.04 17.64 3.97
N ASP A 172 -3.35 18.90 3.66
CA ASP A 172 -3.89 19.84 4.65
C ASP A 172 -5.42 19.73 4.65
N THR A 173 -6.03 19.69 5.83
CA THR A 173 -7.49 19.60 5.97
C THR A 173 -8.06 20.78 6.76
N ASP A 174 -9.28 21.18 6.43
CA ASP A 174 -10.03 22.13 7.22
C ASP A 174 -10.63 21.47 8.49
N ALA A 175 -11.36 22.26 9.29
CA ALA A 175 -12.00 21.77 10.52
C ALA A 175 -13.04 20.66 10.29
N ASN A 176 -13.53 20.50 9.06
CA ASN A 176 -14.49 19.46 8.67
C ASN A 176 -13.81 18.22 8.07
N GLY A 177 -12.48 18.21 8.00
CA GLY A 177 -11.70 17.13 7.38
C GLY A 177 -11.66 17.20 5.85
N VAL A 178 -12.07 18.30 5.24
CA VAL A 178 -12.02 18.49 3.77
C VAL A 178 -10.59 18.86 3.39
N VAL A 179 -10.03 18.18 2.39
CA VAL A 179 -8.70 18.47 1.86
C VAL A 179 -8.70 19.85 1.20
N THR A 180 -7.75 20.69 1.60
CA THR A 180 -7.59 22.07 1.14
C THR A 180 -6.29 22.29 0.36
N ALA A 181 -5.32 21.40 0.52
CA ALA A 181 -4.03 21.43 -0.15
C ALA A 181 -3.36 20.04 -0.13
N GLU A 182 -2.52 19.78 -1.13
CA GLU A 182 -1.68 18.58 -1.21
C GLU A 182 -0.21 18.99 -1.42
N HIS A 183 0.71 18.35 -0.70
CA HIS A 183 2.15 18.63 -0.76
C HIS A 183 2.92 17.33 -0.96
N ASP A 184 3.52 17.18 -2.14
CA ASP A 184 4.28 16.00 -2.53
C ASP A 184 5.79 16.27 -2.40
N VAL A 185 6.45 15.48 -1.58
CA VAL A 185 7.89 15.63 -1.29
C VAL A 185 8.64 14.39 -1.74
N PHE A 186 9.61 14.57 -2.62
CA PHE A 186 10.39 13.51 -3.22
C PHE A 186 11.86 13.57 -2.80
N ASP A 187 12.44 12.42 -2.44
CA ASP A 187 13.87 12.17 -2.61
C ASP A 187 14.06 11.11 -3.70
N THR A 188 14.44 11.57 -4.89
CA THR A 188 14.47 10.75 -6.13
C THR A 188 15.71 9.88 -6.26
N GLN A 189 16.70 10.08 -5.38
CA GLN A 189 17.98 9.40 -5.39
C GLN A 189 18.49 9.21 -3.95
N LEU A 190 17.71 8.50 -3.14
CA LEU A 190 18.05 8.17 -1.76
C LEU A 190 18.90 6.89 -1.71
N SER A 191 20.15 7.01 -1.26
CA SER A 191 21.04 5.85 -1.10
C SER A 191 20.98 5.28 0.32
N ILE A 192 20.73 3.98 0.42
CA ILE A 192 20.64 3.23 1.68
C ILE A 192 21.78 2.21 1.74
N SER A 193 22.66 2.38 2.72
CA SER A 193 23.75 1.43 3.05
C SER A 193 23.91 1.19 4.55
N THR A 194 23.15 1.91 5.36
CA THR A 194 23.11 1.84 6.82
C THR A 194 21.71 2.23 7.29
N ASP A 195 21.41 1.89 8.54
CA ASP A 195 20.25 2.45 9.22
C ASP A 195 20.36 3.97 9.25
N GLN A 196 19.29 4.66 8.86
CA GLN A 196 19.30 6.11 8.77
C GLN A 196 17.91 6.72 8.92
N THR A 197 17.89 8.03 9.21
CA THR A 197 16.68 8.85 9.21
C THR A 197 16.75 9.85 8.07
N VAL A 198 15.66 9.98 7.31
CA VAL A 198 15.54 10.89 6.17
C VAL A 198 14.40 11.87 6.43
N GLN A 199 14.68 13.17 6.29
CA GLN A 199 13.70 14.22 6.48
C GLN A 199 12.97 14.57 5.18
N LEU A 200 11.66 14.34 5.12
CA LEU A 200 10.79 14.74 4.03
C LEU A 200 9.68 15.63 4.55
N ASP A 201 9.96 16.88 4.91
CA ASP A 201 8.96 17.81 5.47
C ASP A 201 8.04 18.39 4.40
N ALA A 202 6.74 18.54 4.68
CA ALA A 202 5.76 19.09 3.73
C ALA A 202 6.17 20.47 3.17
N LYS A 203 6.85 21.29 3.97
CA LYS A 203 7.36 22.61 3.56
C LYS A 203 8.38 22.57 2.42
N GLN A 204 8.98 21.42 2.14
CA GLN A 204 9.87 21.25 0.99
C GLN A 204 9.12 21.29 -0.35
N ALA A 205 7.80 21.06 -0.34
CA ALA A 205 6.95 21.23 -1.51
C ALA A 205 6.68 22.71 -1.81
N THR A 206 7.60 23.34 -2.53
CA THR A 206 7.54 24.78 -2.81
C THR A 206 7.01 25.11 -4.21
N SER A 207 7.00 24.16 -5.14
CA SER A 207 6.60 24.40 -6.52
C SER A 207 5.12 24.09 -6.72
N LYS A 208 4.30 25.12 -6.86
CA LYS A 208 2.86 24.98 -7.11
C LYS A 208 2.60 24.47 -8.52
N LEU A 209 1.82 23.41 -8.65
CA LEU A 209 1.32 22.93 -9.92
C LEU A 209 0.23 23.87 -10.45
N ALA A 210 0.33 24.24 -11.72
CA ALA A 210 -0.61 25.10 -12.40
C ALA A 210 -0.95 24.54 -13.78
N PHE A 211 -2.24 24.54 -14.11
CA PHE A 211 -2.75 24.15 -15.42
C PHE A 211 -3.33 25.37 -16.12
N SER A 212 -3.03 25.51 -17.41
CA SER A 212 -3.65 26.51 -18.26
C SER A 212 -4.42 25.81 -19.38
N THR A 213 -5.68 26.18 -19.54
CA THR A 213 -6.53 25.68 -20.61
C THR A 213 -6.82 26.81 -21.60
N PRO A 214 -6.73 26.58 -22.92
CA PRO A 214 -7.04 27.62 -23.92
C PRO A 214 -8.47 28.17 -23.84
N LYS A 215 -9.40 27.39 -23.28
CA LYS A 215 -10.80 27.76 -23.02
C LYS A 215 -11.11 27.58 -21.54
N PRO A 216 -12.06 28.33 -20.97
CA PRO A 216 -12.54 28.09 -19.61
C PRO A 216 -12.96 26.62 -19.45
N ALA A 217 -12.41 25.95 -18.44
CA ALA A 217 -12.72 24.58 -18.10
C ALA A 217 -12.93 24.47 -16.59
N LEU A 218 -13.84 23.58 -16.17
CA LEU A 218 -13.99 23.22 -14.77
C LEU A 218 -12.92 22.20 -14.41
N ASN A 219 -12.20 22.43 -13.31
CA ASN A 219 -11.26 21.44 -12.77
C ASN A 219 -12.06 20.36 -12.04
N SER A 220 -12.11 19.15 -12.59
CA SER A 220 -12.76 17.97 -12.01
C SER A 220 -11.80 17.08 -11.21
N GLY A 221 -10.67 17.63 -10.76
CA GLY A 221 -9.54 16.88 -10.23
C GLY A 221 -8.55 16.56 -11.34
N GLY A 222 -7.44 15.95 -10.96
CA GLY A 222 -6.40 15.58 -11.90
C GLY A 222 -5.42 14.58 -11.32
N SER A 223 -4.48 14.16 -12.15
CA SER A 223 -3.34 13.42 -11.69
C SER A 223 -2.12 13.78 -12.52
N PHE A 224 -0.95 13.50 -11.97
CA PHE A 224 0.30 13.47 -12.71
C PHE A 224 1.06 12.22 -12.37
N TRP A 225 1.87 11.79 -13.31
CA TRP A 225 2.61 10.54 -13.19
C TRP A 225 4.08 10.88 -13.09
N VAL A 226 4.74 10.27 -12.11
CA VAL A 226 6.18 10.21 -12.05
C VAL A 226 6.59 8.85 -12.58
N GLU A 227 7.24 8.84 -13.73
CA GLU A 227 7.81 7.65 -14.33
C GLU A 227 9.24 7.49 -13.80
N ARG A 228 9.51 6.35 -13.16
CA ARG A 228 10.84 6.02 -12.64
C ARG A 228 11.34 4.76 -13.34
N GLY A 229 12.42 4.88 -14.09
CA GLY A 229 13.16 3.75 -14.64
C GLY A 229 14.22 3.24 -13.67
N ASP A 230 14.44 1.92 -13.61
CA ASP A 230 15.59 1.32 -12.91
C ASP A 230 16.83 1.16 -13.80
N ALA A 231 17.92 0.68 -13.21
CA ALA A 231 19.17 0.40 -13.91
C ALA A 231 19.05 -0.69 -15.01
N ASN A 232 18.00 -1.51 -14.99
CA ASN A 232 17.74 -2.58 -15.94
C ASN A 232 16.77 -2.17 -17.06
N GLY A 233 16.32 -0.91 -17.08
CA GLY A 233 15.39 -0.38 -18.06
C GLY A 233 13.92 -0.77 -17.81
N ARG A 234 13.58 -1.34 -16.65
CA ARG A 234 12.18 -1.44 -16.23
C ARG A 234 11.70 -0.07 -15.78
N VAL A 235 10.40 0.15 -15.91
CA VAL A 235 9.78 1.44 -15.62
C VAL A 235 8.55 1.20 -14.75
N GLU A 236 8.42 2.02 -13.70
CA GLU A 236 7.25 2.07 -12.81
C GLU A 236 6.64 3.46 -12.84
N TYR A 237 5.32 3.54 -12.73
CA TYR A 237 4.56 4.78 -12.69
C TYR A 237 4.00 5.02 -11.29
N VAL A 238 4.39 6.14 -10.69
CA VAL A 238 3.74 6.64 -9.49
C VAL A 238 2.69 7.65 -9.92
N GLN A 239 1.42 7.26 -9.87
CA GLN A 239 0.30 8.16 -10.11
C GLN A 239 -0.05 8.93 -8.83
N LEU A 240 -0.01 10.26 -8.92
CA LEU A 240 -0.43 11.17 -7.86
C LEU A 240 -1.69 11.88 -8.29
N GLY A 241 -2.79 11.62 -7.58
CA GLY A 241 -4.11 12.13 -7.89
C GLY A 241 -4.58 13.12 -6.84
N PHE A 242 -5.21 14.21 -7.29
CA PHE A 242 -5.68 15.29 -6.44
C PHE A 242 -7.12 15.66 -6.75
N LEU A 243 -7.83 16.14 -5.72
CA LEU A 243 -9.25 16.48 -5.79
C LEU A 243 -9.51 17.78 -6.57
N PRO A 244 -10.73 17.97 -7.11
CA PRO A 244 -11.17 19.21 -7.74
C PRO A 244 -10.84 20.44 -6.90
N GLY A 245 -10.19 21.44 -7.50
CA GLY A 245 -9.90 22.72 -6.85
C GLY A 245 -8.85 22.66 -5.72
N THR A 246 -8.25 21.49 -5.45
CA THR A 246 -7.16 21.35 -4.47
C THR A 246 -5.86 21.85 -5.09
N PRO A 247 -5.26 22.93 -4.59
CA PRO A 247 -3.92 23.29 -4.99
C PRO A 247 -2.90 22.22 -4.56
N VAL A 248 -1.98 21.89 -5.47
CA VAL A 248 -0.94 20.89 -5.26
C VAL A 248 0.42 21.56 -5.35
N TRP A 249 1.29 21.23 -4.42
CA TRP A 249 2.69 21.65 -4.41
C TRP A 249 3.59 20.43 -4.46
N VAL A 250 4.69 20.56 -5.18
CA VAL A 250 5.68 19.50 -5.34
C VAL A 250 7.06 20.02 -4.94
N SER A 251 7.87 19.19 -4.29
CA SER A 251 9.24 19.55 -3.96
C SER A 251 10.08 19.68 -5.23
N PRO A 252 10.83 20.78 -5.41
CA PRO A 252 11.74 20.88 -6.54
C PRO A 252 12.82 19.80 -6.43
N GLN A 253 13.16 19.20 -7.56
CA GLN A 253 14.19 18.18 -7.59
C GLN A 253 15.56 18.82 -7.58
N LEU A 254 16.21 18.83 -6.42
CA LEU A 254 17.52 19.46 -6.22
C LEU A 254 18.69 18.52 -6.53
N LYS A 255 18.45 17.20 -6.56
CA LYS A 255 19.47 16.19 -6.84
C LYS A 255 19.25 15.57 -8.24
N PRO A 256 20.29 15.53 -9.08
CA PRO A 256 20.23 14.76 -10.33
C PRO A 256 19.98 13.28 -10.06
N VAL A 257 19.19 12.64 -10.91
CA VAL A 257 19.05 11.18 -10.93
C VAL A 257 20.31 10.57 -11.53
N THR A 258 20.91 9.63 -10.81
CA THR A 258 22.15 8.95 -11.22
C THR A 258 21.95 7.46 -11.51
N VAL A 259 20.81 6.89 -11.10
CA VAL A 259 20.44 5.49 -11.36
C VAL A 259 19.14 5.47 -12.14
N GLY A 260 19.10 4.79 -13.29
CA GLY A 260 17.92 4.70 -14.15
C GLY A 260 17.47 6.04 -14.73
N THR A 261 16.16 6.21 -14.93
CA THR A 261 15.57 7.42 -15.53
C THR A 261 14.45 8.01 -14.67
N LEU A 262 14.14 9.29 -14.90
CA LEU A 262 13.00 9.95 -14.28
C LEU A 262 12.35 10.91 -15.29
N SER A 263 11.03 10.78 -15.44
CA SER A 263 10.22 11.71 -16.22
C SER A 263 8.88 11.99 -15.54
N THR A 264 8.28 13.13 -15.87
CA THR A 264 6.95 13.51 -15.37
C THR A 264 5.99 13.60 -16.55
N HIS A 265 4.84 12.96 -16.40
CA HIS A 265 3.81 12.92 -17.44
C HIS A 265 2.50 13.47 -16.88
N TRP A 266 1.78 14.19 -17.74
CA TRP A 266 0.45 14.70 -17.44
C TRP A 266 -0.53 13.94 -18.34
N PRO A 267 -1.33 13.00 -17.79
CA PRO A 267 -2.42 12.43 -18.57
C PRO A 267 -3.35 13.57 -18.99
N ALA A 268 -3.66 13.68 -20.28
CA ALA A 268 -4.61 14.67 -20.75
C ALA A 268 -5.95 14.44 -20.02
N ALA A 269 -6.51 15.49 -19.41
CA ALA A 269 -7.81 15.42 -18.77
C ALA A 269 -8.83 14.95 -19.82
N SER A 270 -9.37 13.73 -19.67
CA SER A 270 -10.48 13.29 -20.49
C SER A 270 -11.67 14.17 -20.14
N SER A 271 -12.08 15.04 -21.06
CA SER A 271 -13.36 15.75 -20.94
C SER A 271 -14.45 14.71 -20.75
N GLY A 272 -15.07 14.67 -19.58
CA GLY A 272 -16.26 13.86 -19.36
C GLY A 272 -17.31 14.27 -20.38
N SER A 273 -17.54 13.42 -21.38
CA SER A 273 -18.73 13.52 -22.19
C SER A 273 -19.91 13.22 -21.27
N THR A 274 -20.68 14.23 -20.92
CA THR A 274 -22.08 14.03 -20.57
C THR A 274 -22.71 13.27 -21.74
N GLN A 275 -22.97 11.99 -21.55
CA GLN A 275 -23.91 11.26 -22.39
C GLN A 275 -25.30 11.30 -21.75
N PRO A 276 -26.35 11.35 -22.59
CA PRO A 276 -27.64 11.98 -22.32
C PRO A 276 -28.52 11.25 -21.31
#